data_AF-A0A3N9V4J5-F1
#
_entry.id   AF-A0A3N9V4J5-F1
#
_cell.length_a   1.000
_cell.length_b   1.000
_cell.length_c   1.000
_cell.angle_alpha   90.00
_cell.angle_beta   90.00
_cell.angle_gamma   90.00
#
_symmetry.space_group_name_H-M   'P 1'
#
loop_
_entity.id
_entity.type
_entity.pdbx_description
1 polymer ?
#
loop_
_entity_poly.entity_id
_entity_poly.type
_entity_poly.pdbx_seq_one_letter_code
_entity_poly.pdbx_strand_id
1 'polypeptide(L)'
;MRFLPSIFLFVLAAPLTTLTPGCSDMQGSTSGEQLFVLHCASCHPGGSNTITPSKTLQTADLQANMITTPEDIVGKMRTPGPGMPKFTDAMIPEKEALRIGKYILNTFR
;
A
#
# COMPACT_ATOMS: atom_id res chain seq x y z
N MET A 1 -39.23 53.68 37.79
CA MET A 1 -39.87 54.37 36.65
C MET A 1 -38.76 54.69 35.65
N ARG A 2 -38.77 54.02 34.47
CA ARG A 2 -38.19 54.41 33.15
C ARG A 2 -36.75 54.98 33.15
N PHE A 3 -35.78 54.48 32.40
CA PHE A 3 -35.76 54.37 30.95
C PHE A 3 -34.53 53.54 30.53
N LEU A 4 -34.74 52.52 29.70
CA LEU A 4 -33.72 52.02 28.78
C LEU A 4 -33.59 53.04 27.64
N PRO A 5 -32.37 53.26 27.10
CA PRO A 5 -32.31 53.25 25.65
C PRO A 5 -31.06 52.56 25.07
N SER A 6 -31.27 52.01 23.88
CA SER A 6 -30.28 51.76 22.82
C SER A 6 -29.13 50.82 23.14
N ILE A 7 -29.22 49.52 22.80
CA ILE A 7 -29.12 49.03 21.42
C ILE A 7 -28.17 49.91 20.60
N PHE A 8 -26.87 49.61 20.69
CA PHE A 8 -25.96 49.79 19.57
C PHE A 8 -25.34 48.42 19.27
N LEU A 9 -26.10 47.67 18.49
CA LEU A 9 -25.67 46.47 17.80
C LEU A 9 -24.62 46.90 16.76
N PHE A 10 -23.35 46.96 17.15
CA PHE A 10 -22.26 47.08 16.19
C PHE A 10 -21.93 45.65 15.70
N VAL A 11 -22.65 45.24 14.65
CA VAL A 11 -22.33 44.04 13.88
C VAL A 11 -20.99 44.28 13.21
N LEU A 12 -19.91 43.88 13.87
CA LEU A 12 -18.61 43.74 13.24
C LEU A 12 -18.67 42.46 12.39
N ALA A 13 -19.12 42.61 11.15
CA ALA A 13 -19.04 41.57 10.14
C ALA A 13 -17.55 41.35 9.79
N ALA A 14 -16.88 40.52 10.60
CA ALA A 14 -15.62 39.92 10.19
C ALA A 14 -15.94 38.91 9.07
N PRO A 15 -15.31 39.01 7.89
CA PRO A 15 -15.41 37.95 6.91
C PRO A 15 -14.75 36.72 7.54
N LEU A 16 -15.57 35.74 7.91
CA LEU A 16 -15.13 34.43 8.34
C LEU A 16 -14.50 33.76 7.13
N THR A 17 -13.23 34.04 6.87
CA THR A 17 -12.40 33.28 5.96
C THR A 17 -12.33 31.87 6.51
N THR A 18 -13.21 31.01 6.00
CA THR A 18 -13.15 29.58 6.21
C THR A 18 -11.80 29.11 5.68
N LEU A 19 -10.82 29.01 6.56
CA LEU A 19 -9.66 28.15 6.37
C LEU A 19 -10.22 26.74 6.35
N THR A 20 -10.69 26.30 5.18
CA THR A 20 -10.88 24.88 4.93
C THR A 20 -9.49 24.28 5.01
N PRO A 21 -9.19 23.41 5.98
CA PRO A 21 -8.07 22.51 5.82
C PRO A 21 -8.48 21.67 4.62
N GLY A 22 -7.92 21.99 3.45
CA GLY A 22 -7.85 21.03 2.38
C GLY A 22 -7.02 19.89 2.92
N CYS A 23 -7.67 18.92 3.56
CA CYS A 23 -7.19 17.55 3.51
C CYS A 23 -7.26 17.18 2.04
N SER A 24 -6.26 17.63 1.29
CA SER A 24 -5.85 16.94 0.09
C SER A 24 -5.57 15.53 0.58
N ASP A 25 -6.49 14.62 0.30
CA ASP A 25 -6.22 13.20 0.28
C ASP A 25 -5.04 12.99 -0.68
N MET A 26 -3.82 13.17 -0.18
CA MET A 26 -2.75 12.28 -0.51
C MET A 26 -3.13 10.92 0.08
N GLN A 27 -4.13 10.27 -0.51
CA GLN A 27 -4.21 8.82 -0.50
C GLN A 27 -3.01 8.34 -1.33
N GLY A 28 -1.83 8.51 -0.73
CA GLY A 28 -0.57 8.02 -1.23
C GLY A 28 -0.74 6.52 -1.34
N SER A 29 -0.76 6.04 -2.58
CA SER A 29 -1.04 4.65 -2.82
C SER A 29 -0.03 3.77 -2.09
N THR A 30 -0.49 2.73 -1.39
CA THR A 30 0.37 1.83 -0.59
C THR A 30 1.57 1.36 -1.43
N SER A 31 2.77 1.48 -0.85
CA SER A 31 4.01 1.15 -1.54
C SER A 31 4.15 -0.36 -1.72
N GLY A 32 4.98 -0.80 -2.68
CA GLY A 32 5.27 -2.22 -2.88
C GLY A 32 5.92 -2.86 -1.67
N GLU A 33 6.77 -2.12 -0.95
CA GLU A 33 7.39 -2.55 0.31
C GLU A 33 6.34 -2.79 1.41
N GLN A 34 5.43 -1.82 1.62
CA GLN A 34 4.38 -1.94 2.63
C GLN A 34 3.47 -3.14 2.34
N LEU A 35 3.08 -3.32 1.07
CA LEU A 35 2.30 -4.48 0.64
C LEU A 35 3.07 -5.79 0.84
N PHE A 36 4.38 -5.82 0.56
CA PHE A 36 5.22 -7.00 0.79
C PHE A 36 5.33 -7.34 2.28
N VAL A 37 5.55 -6.35 3.14
CA VAL A 37 5.59 -6.55 4.60
C VAL A 37 4.27 -7.10 5.12
N LEU A 38 3.14 -6.58 4.61
CA LEU A 38 1.81 -7.00 5.04
C LEU A 38 1.46 -8.43 4.61
N HIS A 39 1.88 -8.86 3.42
CA HIS A 39 1.37 -10.10 2.81
C HIS A 39 2.42 -11.20 2.61
N CYS A 40 3.71 -10.87 2.57
CA CYS A 40 4.76 -11.78 2.08
C CYS A 40 5.87 -12.02 3.10
N ALA A 41 6.25 -11.01 3.89
CA ALA A 41 7.45 -11.05 4.72
C ALA A 41 7.45 -12.11 5.83
N SER A 42 6.27 -12.57 6.28
CA SER A 42 6.18 -13.64 7.29
C SER A 42 6.76 -14.96 6.79
N CYS A 43 6.55 -15.28 5.50
CA CYS A 43 7.13 -16.46 4.87
C CYS A 43 8.43 -16.16 4.13
N HIS A 44 8.62 -14.91 3.69
CA HIS A 44 9.78 -14.47 2.90
C HIS A 44 10.61 -13.36 3.58
N PRO A 45 11.07 -13.57 4.84
CA PRO A 45 11.88 -12.58 5.51
C PRO A 45 13.22 -12.40 4.78
N GLY A 46 13.57 -11.15 4.47
CA GLY A 46 14.79 -10.82 3.71
C GLY A 46 14.89 -11.50 2.34
N GLY A 47 13.75 -11.90 1.74
CA GLY A 47 13.72 -12.63 0.48
C GLY A 47 13.99 -14.13 0.61
N SER A 48 14.12 -14.68 1.83
CA SER A 48 14.23 -16.12 2.06
C SER A 48 12.88 -16.84 1.84
N ASN A 49 12.78 -18.11 2.22
CA ASN A 49 11.51 -18.84 2.26
C ASN A 49 11.50 -19.81 3.45
N THR A 50 10.66 -19.52 4.45
CA THR A 50 10.55 -20.32 5.68
C THR A 50 9.78 -21.63 5.48
N ILE A 51 9.00 -21.75 4.39
CA ILE A 51 8.19 -22.93 4.08
C ILE A 51 8.95 -23.90 3.18
N THR A 52 9.65 -23.39 2.18
CA THR A 52 10.47 -24.19 1.25
C THR A 52 11.81 -23.49 1.02
N PRO A 53 12.87 -23.83 1.79
CA PRO A 53 14.14 -23.09 1.79
C PRO A 53 14.84 -22.96 0.44
N SER A 54 14.58 -23.86 -0.52
CA SER A 54 15.14 -23.83 -1.88
C SER A 54 14.37 -22.95 -2.87
N LYS A 55 13.27 -22.30 -2.45
CA LYS A 55 12.43 -21.45 -3.31
C LYS A 55 12.39 -20.03 -2.78
N THR A 56 13.55 -19.37 -2.75
CA THR A 56 13.66 -18.00 -2.25
C THR A 56 13.20 -16.97 -3.29
N LEU A 57 13.16 -15.70 -2.89
CA LEU A 57 12.92 -14.55 -3.76
C LEU A 57 14.23 -13.90 -4.22
N GLN A 58 15.39 -14.52 -3.98
CA GLN A 58 16.67 -14.02 -4.47
C GLN A 58 16.72 -14.08 -6.00
N THR A 59 17.46 -13.15 -6.62
CA THR A 59 17.45 -13.00 -8.08
C THR A 59 17.87 -14.30 -8.77
N ALA A 60 18.87 -15.00 -8.26
CA ALA A 60 19.34 -16.27 -8.82
C ALA A 60 18.25 -17.36 -8.84
N ASP A 61 17.50 -17.52 -7.74
CA ASP A 61 16.44 -18.52 -7.64
C ASP A 61 15.24 -18.16 -8.53
N LEU A 62 14.87 -16.87 -8.56
CA LEU A 62 13.80 -16.37 -9.44
C LEU A 62 14.14 -16.62 -10.91
N GLN A 63 15.36 -16.27 -11.33
CA GLN A 63 15.84 -16.50 -12.71
C GLN A 63 15.90 -17.98 -13.07
N ALA A 64 16.39 -18.85 -12.17
CA ALA A 64 16.40 -20.29 -12.38
C ALA A 64 15.00 -20.89 -12.61
N ASN A 65 13.96 -20.21 -12.10
CA ASN A 65 12.55 -20.58 -12.26
C ASN A 65 11.82 -19.76 -13.34
N MET A 66 12.56 -19.00 -14.18
CA MET A 66 12.02 -18.13 -15.23
C MET A 66 11.03 -17.06 -14.72
N ILE A 67 11.23 -16.57 -13.49
CA ILE A 67 10.44 -15.48 -12.90
C ILE A 67 11.29 -14.22 -13.01
N THR A 68 11.04 -13.41 -14.03
CA THR A 68 11.93 -12.27 -14.36
C THR A 68 11.20 -10.94 -14.47
N THR A 69 9.87 -10.98 -14.52
CA THR A 69 9.02 -9.80 -14.64
C THR A 69 8.07 -9.67 -13.43
N PRO A 70 7.59 -8.44 -13.14
CA PRO A 70 6.56 -8.26 -12.12
C PRO A 70 5.32 -9.13 -12.39
N GLU A 71 4.96 -9.30 -13.67
CA GLU A 71 3.83 -10.13 -14.12
C GLU A 71 4.04 -11.62 -13.80
N ASP A 72 5.26 -12.14 -13.90
CA ASP A 72 5.57 -13.51 -13.48
C ASP A 72 5.33 -13.71 -11.97
N ILE A 73 5.71 -12.72 -11.16
CA ILE A 73 5.46 -12.73 -9.71
C ILE A 73 3.96 -12.71 -9.43
N VAL A 74 3.20 -11.84 -10.12
CA VAL A 74 1.74 -11.82 -10.02
C VAL A 74 1.16 -13.19 -10.39
N GLY A 75 1.65 -13.81 -11.47
CA GLY A 75 1.27 -15.16 -11.87
C GLY A 75 1.47 -16.20 -10.76
N LYS A 76 2.59 -16.13 -10.03
CA LYS A 76 2.84 -16.98 -8.85
C LYS A 76 1.94 -16.66 -7.67
N MET A 77 1.60 -15.39 -7.43
CA MET A 77 0.62 -15.01 -6.42
C MET A 77 -0.78 -15.57 -6.73
N ARG A 78 -1.17 -15.61 -8.01
CA ARG A 78 -2.48 -16.13 -8.46
C ARG A 78 -2.52 -17.67 -8.52
N THR A 79 -1.40 -18.31 -8.82
CA THR A 79 -1.27 -19.76 -8.94
C THR A 79 -0.02 -20.24 -8.19
N PRO A 80 -0.05 -20.24 -6.86
CA PRO A 80 1.10 -20.59 -6.05
C PRO A 80 1.36 -22.10 -6.03
N GLY A 81 2.58 -22.48 -5.64
CA GLY A 81 2.90 -23.87 -5.31
C GLY A 81 2.38 -24.27 -3.91
N PRO A 82 2.53 -25.56 -3.54
CA PRO A 82 2.15 -26.04 -2.21
C PRO A 82 2.82 -25.23 -1.10
N GLY A 83 2.03 -24.86 -0.07
CA GLY A 83 2.52 -24.11 1.10
C GLY A 83 2.47 -22.58 0.98
N MET A 84 2.19 -22.02 -0.19
CA MET A 84 1.94 -20.59 -0.37
C MET A 84 0.44 -20.36 -0.63
N PRO A 85 -0.24 -19.46 0.12
CA PRO A 85 -1.65 -19.16 -0.09
C PRO A 85 -1.87 -18.44 -1.42
N LYS A 86 -3.02 -18.68 -2.03
CA LYS A 86 -3.43 -17.99 -3.26
C LYS A 86 -3.93 -16.59 -2.93
N PHE A 87 -3.37 -15.58 -3.60
CA PHE A 87 -3.82 -14.20 -3.53
C PHE A 87 -4.71 -13.91 -4.74
N THR A 88 -5.99 -13.66 -4.53
CA THR A 88 -6.94 -13.33 -5.61
C THR A 88 -6.95 -11.83 -5.90
N ASP A 89 -7.51 -11.41 -7.04
CA ASP A 89 -7.68 -9.98 -7.37
C ASP A 89 -8.54 -9.23 -6.35
N ALA A 90 -9.46 -9.94 -5.69
CA ALA A 90 -10.29 -9.39 -4.61
C ALA A 90 -9.48 -9.15 -3.33
N MET A 91 -8.39 -9.89 -3.11
CA MET A 91 -7.55 -9.76 -1.92
C MET A 91 -6.41 -8.76 -2.13
N ILE A 92 -5.73 -8.86 -3.28
CA ILE A 92 -4.69 -7.94 -3.71
C ILE A 92 -4.98 -7.59 -5.17
N PRO A 93 -5.51 -6.38 -5.46
CA PRO A 93 -5.79 -5.94 -6.82
C PRO A 93 -4.54 -5.93 -7.69
N GLU A 94 -4.72 -6.09 -9.01
CA GLU A 94 -3.62 -6.21 -9.98
C GLU A 94 -2.56 -5.10 -9.85
N LYS A 95 -3.00 -3.86 -9.68
CA LYS A 95 -2.10 -2.71 -9.53
C LYS A 95 -1.19 -2.82 -8.30
N GLU A 96 -1.69 -3.40 -7.22
CA GLU A 96 -0.94 -3.62 -5.98
C GLU A 96 -0.04 -4.85 -6.10
N ALA A 97 -0.53 -5.91 -6.72
CA ALA A 97 0.25 -7.11 -7.01
C ALA A 97 1.48 -6.78 -7.89
N LEU A 98 1.32 -5.92 -8.91
CA LEU A 98 2.42 -5.43 -9.74
C LEU A 98 3.42 -4.57 -8.95
N ARG A 99 2.97 -3.81 -7.94
CA ARG A 99 3.90 -3.07 -7.06
C ARG A 99 4.70 -4.01 -6.18
N ILE A 100 4.08 -5.06 -5.65
CA ILE A 100 4.77 -6.13 -4.91
C ILE A 100 5.82 -6.79 -5.81
N GLY A 101 5.44 -7.19 -7.03
CA GLY A 101 6.36 -7.81 -7.99
C GLY A 101 7.56 -6.93 -8.33
N LYS A 102 7.32 -5.63 -8.59
CA LYS A 102 8.39 -4.65 -8.82
C LYS A 102 9.29 -4.48 -7.61
N TYR A 103 8.72 -4.44 -6.40
CA TYR A 103 9.50 -4.34 -5.18
C TYR A 103 10.39 -5.58 -5.00
N ILE A 104 9.85 -6.79 -5.15
CA ILE A 104 10.61 -8.04 -5.02
C ILE A 104 11.83 -8.07 -5.94
N LEU A 105 11.64 -7.80 -7.24
CA LEU A 105 12.72 -7.84 -8.24
C LEU A 105 13.78 -6.75 -8.06
N ASN A 106 13.44 -5.64 -7.40
CA ASN A 106 14.36 -4.54 -7.15
C ASN A 106 15.12 -4.69 -5.83
N THR A 107 14.56 -5.42 -4.87
CA THR A 107 15.07 -5.49 -3.50
C THR A 107 15.96 -6.70 -3.24
N PHE A 108 15.61 -7.88 -3.76
CA PHE A 108 16.30 -9.13 -3.43
C PHE A 108 17.26 -9.55 -4.56
N ARG A 109 18.56 -9.48 -4.29
CA ARG A 109 19.65 -9.71 -5.24
C ARG A 109 20.33 -11.03 -4.94
#